data_AF-Q5JCZ3-F1
#
_entry.id   AF-Q5JCZ3-F1
#
_cell.length_a   1.000
_cell.length_b   1.000
_cell.length_c   1.000
_cell.angle_alpha   90.00
_cell.angle_beta   90.00
_cell.angle_gamma   90.00
#
_symmetry.space_group_name_H-M   'P 1'
#
loop_
_entity.id
_entity.type
_entity.pdbx_description
1 polymer ?
#
loop_
_entity_poly.entity_id
_entity_poly.type
_entity_poly.pdbx_seq_one_letter_code
_entity_poly.pdbx_strand_id
1 'polypeptide(L)'
;MGEEQQPKKLKAGQWALKTALASGFLGLLLWYAGQHSITVQQTTEAMASVPLAFVVLVELFDKLADKNDYYNKLYAGIYGSIGKKKSRVGAILISLLFAALGMLGVMWAITGTMTLNIGDVGPANLFVSGLIGLYIFAPETGNNELILWFWTAATIATKGAFISILPHIPGLI
;
A
#
# COMPACT_ATOMS: atom_id res chain seq x y z
N MET A 1 22.41 -7.75 25.34
CA MET A 1 22.29 -6.48 24.60
C MET A 1 22.32 -6.82 23.12
N GLY A 2 21.16 -6.92 22.49
CA GLY A 2 21.07 -7.18 21.06
C GLY A 2 21.42 -5.91 20.31
N GLU A 3 22.42 -5.98 19.44
CA GLU A 3 22.76 -4.89 18.53
C GLU A 3 21.50 -4.56 17.70
N GLU A 4 20.92 -3.38 17.93
CA GLU A 4 19.89 -2.81 17.05
C GLU A 4 20.53 -2.64 15.67
N GLN A 5 20.26 -3.58 14.77
CA GLN A 5 20.67 -3.48 13.38
C GLN A 5 19.97 -2.26 12.78
N GLN A 6 20.70 -1.15 12.68
CA GLN A 6 20.19 0.07 12.06
C GLN A 6 19.67 -0.26 10.64
N PRO A 7 18.45 0.16 10.28
CA PRO A 7 17.89 -0.13 8.98
C PRO A 7 18.80 0.46 7.90
N LYS A 8 19.28 -0.41 7.01
CA LYS A 8 20.25 -0.06 5.98
C LYS A 8 19.57 0.84 4.95
N LYS A 9 19.82 2.15 5.02
CA LYS A 9 19.23 3.18 4.15
C LYS A 9 19.41 2.87 2.66
N LEU A 10 18.42 3.25 1.86
CA LEU A 10 18.49 3.09 0.40
C LEU A 10 19.67 3.89 -0.16
N LYS A 11 20.31 3.39 -1.22
CA LYS A 11 21.33 4.16 -1.95
C LYS A 11 20.68 5.42 -2.52
N ALA A 12 21.33 6.59 -2.41
CA ALA A 12 20.76 7.89 -2.79
C ALA A 12 20.04 7.93 -4.15
N GLY A 13 20.63 7.39 -5.22
CA GLY A 13 19.96 7.38 -6.54
C GLY A 13 18.75 6.44 -6.65
N GLN A 14 18.65 5.44 -5.77
CA GLN A 14 17.55 4.48 -5.69
C GLN A 14 16.39 5.10 -4.92
N TRP A 15 16.74 5.75 -3.81
CA TRP A 15 15.83 6.61 -3.04
C TRP A 15 15.24 7.69 -3.94
N ALA A 16 16.07 8.47 -4.65
CA ALA A 16 15.62 9.55 -5.52
C ALA A 16 14.65 9.07 -6.62
N LEU A 17 14.91 7.92 -7.24
CA LEU A 17 14.03 7.35 -8.25
C LEU A 17 12.70 6.88 -7.65
N LYS A 18 12.71 6.18 -6.51
CA LYS A 18 11.46 5.79 -5.81
C LYS A 18 10.67 7.02 -5.39
N THR A 19 11.32 8.05 -4.85
CA THR A 19 10.66 9.32 -4.49
C THR A 19 10.04 9.98 -5.71
N ALA A 20 10.75 10.09 -6.83
CA ALA A 20 10.21 10.69 -8.06
C ALA A 20 8.99 9.93 -8.59
N LEU A 21 9.04 8.59 -8.60
CA LEU A 21 7.92 7.75 -9.01
C LEU A 21 6.73 7.85 -8.04
N ALA A 22 7.00 7.84 -6.73
CA ALA A 22 5.98 7.97 -5.69
C ALA A 22 5.29 9.33 -5.79
N SER A 23 6.04 10.42 -5.93
CA SER A 23 5.49 11.77 -6.13
C SER A 23 4.70 11.89 -7.42
N GLY A 24 5.17 11.27 -8.51
CA GLY A 24 4.42 11.21 -9.77
C GLY A 24 3.10 10.48 -9.64
N PHE A 25 3.11 9.32 -8.95
CA PHE A 25 1.90 8.55 -8.69
C PHE A 25 0.93 9.29 -7.75
N LEU A 26 1.43 9.93 -6.69
CA LEU A 26 0.63 10.81 -5.85
C LEU A 26 -0.01 11.94 -6.65
N GLY A 27 0.74 12.57 -7.57
CA GLY A 27 0.22 13.59 -8.47
C GLY A 27 -0.93 13.08 -9.33
N LEU A 28 -0.82 11.85 -9.87
CA LEU A 28 -1.92 11.20 -10.62
C LEU A 28 -3.14 10.92 -9.75
N LEU A 29 -2.94 10.45 -8.52
CA LEU A 29 -4.04 10.21 -7.57
C LEU A 29 -4.75 11.52 -7.21
N LEU A 30 -4.01 12.60 -6.96
CA LEU A 30 -4.59 13.91 -6.65
C LEU A 30 -5.32 14.53 -7.85
N TRP A 31 -4.76 14.39 -9.05
CA TRP A 31 -5.44 14.78 -10.29
C TRP A 31 -6.75 14.00 -10.47
N TYR A 32 -6.72 12.68 -10.30
CA TYR A 32 -7.91 11.82 -10.36
C TYR A 32 -8.97 12.22 -9.32
N ALA A 33 -8.55 12.47 -8.08
CA ALA A 33 -9.44 12.94 -7.02
C ALA A 33 -10.11 14.28 -7.38
N GLY A 34 -9.36 15.20 -7.99
CA GLY A 34 -9.89 16.46 -8.50
C GLY A 34 -10.90 16.28 -9.63
N GLN A 35 -10.65 15.38 -10.58
CA GLN A 35 -11.56 15.09 -11.69
C GLN A 35 -12.88 14.45 -11.22
N HIS A 36 -12.83 13.65 -10.15
CA HIS A 36 -14.00 12.97 -9.59
C HIS A 36 -14.64 13.70 -8.39
N SER A 37 -14.20 14.92 -8.07
CA SER A 37 -14.68 15.71 -6.92
C SER A 37 -14.69 14.92 -5.60
N ILE A 38 -13.67 14.10 -5.38
CA ILE A 38 -13.58 13.27 -4.17
C ILE A 38 -13.44 14.18 -2.96
N THR A 39 -14.40 14.09 -2.05
CA THR A 39 -14.41 14.90 -0.82
C THR A 39 -13.56 14.26 0.28
N VAL A 40 -13.17 15.09 1.26
CA VAL A 40 -12.52 14.61 2.49
C VAL A 40 -13.41 13.61 3.22
N GLN A 41 -14.73 13.85 3.24
CA GLN A 41 -15.70 12.94 3.86
C GLN A 41 -15.68 11.56 3.18
N GLN A 42 -15.80 11.50 1.85
CA GLN A 42 -15.75 10.24 1.11
C GLN A 42 -14.41 9.51 1.29
N THR A 43 -13.30 10.25 1.36
CA THR A 43 -11.97 9.68 1.64
C THR A 43 -11.94 9.08 3.06
N THR A 44 -12.51 9.78 4.03
CA THR A 44 -12.58 9.32 5.43
C THR A 44 -13.44 8.07 5.56
N GLU A 45 -14.61 8.03 4.90
CA GLU A 45 -15.49 6.86 4.89
C GLU A 45 -14.84 5.66 4.21
N ALA A 46 -14.20 5.86 3.05
CA ALA A 46 -13.48 4.81 2.34
C ALA A 46 -12.30 4.27 3.18
N MET A 47 -11.55 5.15 3.86
CA MET A 47 -10.47 4.74 4.75
C MET A 47 -10.98 3.97 5.98
N ALA A 48 -12.08 4.41 6.59
CA ALA A 48 -12.71 3.71 7.72
C ALA A 48 -13.30 2.35 7.32
N SER A 49 -13.70 2.19 6.06
CA SER A 49 -14.25 0.96 5.49
C SER A 49 -13.20 -0.12 5.21
N VAL A 50 -11.90 0.20 5.29
CA VAL A 50 -10.85 -0.80 5.16
C VAL A 50 -10.93 -1.75 6.37
N PRO A 51 -11.04 -3.07 6.18
CA PRO A 51 -11.06 -4.00 7.30
C PRO A 51 -9.77 -3.93 8.11
N LEU A 52 -9.86 -3.98 9.44
CA LEU A 52 -8.71 -3.90 10.34
C LEU A 52 -7.65 -4.98 10.04
N ALA A 53 -8.08 -6.20 9.66
CA ALA A 53 -7.16 -7.24 9.24
C ALA A 53 -6.29 -6.81 8.04
N PHE A 54 -6.85 -6.08 7.08
CA PHE A 54 -6.10 -5.55 5.94
C PHE A 54 -5.16 -4.42 6.34
N VAL A 55 -5.57 -3.54 7.25
CA VAL A 55 -4.68 -2.51 7.81
C VAL A 55 -3.45 -3.14 8.45
N VAL A 56 -3.66 -4.14 9.32
CA VAL A 56 -2.58 -4.87 9.97
C VAL A 56 -1.71 -5.61 8.94
N LEU A 57 -2.31 -6.24 7.94
CA LEU A 57 -1.55 -6.91 6.86
C LEU A 57 -0.68 -5.93 6.08
N VAL A 58 -1.19 -4.75 5.72
CA VAL A 58 -0.43 -3.71 5.01
C VAL A 58 0.77 -3.25 5.84
N GLU A 59 0.56 -2.97 7.12
CA GLU A 59 1.63 -2.57 8.05
C GLU A 59 2.69 -3.68 8.20
N LEU A 60 2.26 -4.95 8.28
CA LEU A 60 3.16 -6.09 8.29
C LEU A 60 3.93 -6.20 6.97
N PHE A 61 3.26 -6.05 5.83
CA PHE A 61 3.89 -6.09 4.51
C PHE A 61 4.90 -4.96 4.33
N ASP A 62 4.59 -3.74 4.77
CA ASP A 62 5.49 -2.59 4.68
C ASP A 62 6.73 -2.78 5.57
N LYS A 63 6.55 -3.24 6.81
CA LYS A 63 7.65 -3.61 7.71
C LYS A 63 8.53 -4.74 7.16
N LEU A 64 7.93 -5.73 6.49
CA LEU A 64 8.65 -6.81 5.83
C LEU A 64 9.36 -6.32 4.56
N ALA A 65 8.74 -5.41 3.81
CA ALA A 65 9.29 -4.81 2.61
C ALA A 65 10.52 -3.94 2.91
N ASP A 66 10.47 -3.16 3.99
CA ASP A 66 11.54 -2.25 4.38
C ASP A 66 12.74 -2.98 5.03
N LYS A 67 12.51 -4.17 5.58
CA LYS A 67 13.59 -5.11 5.90
C LYS A 67 14.20 -5.60 4.59
N ASN A 68 15.18 -4.84 4.09
CA ASN A 68 15.99 -5.06 2.89
C ASN A 68 16.39 -6.53 2.63
N ASP A 69 16.50 -7.35 3.67
CA ASP A 69 16.76 -8.78 3.59
C ASP A 69 15.64 -9.58 2.92
N TYR A 70 14.37 -9.23 3.12
CA TYR A 70 13.24 -9.94 2.50
C TYR A 70 13.15 -9.62 1.01
N TYR A 71 13.28 -8.34 0.63
CA TYR A 71 13.42 -7.98 -0.78
C TYR A 71 14.64 -8.66 -1.39
N ASN A 72 15.81 -8.62 -0.74
CA ASN A 72 16.99 -9.28 -1.28
C ASN A 72 16.85 -10.82 -1.36
N LYS A 73 16.14 -11.47 -0.44
CA LYS A 73 15.88 -12.93 -0.44
C LYS A 73 14.82 -13.33 -1.46
N LEU A 74 13.73 -12.57 -1.57
CA LEU A 74 12.70 -12.77 -2.59
C LEU A 74 13.27 -12.49 -3.99
N TYR A 75 14.05 -11.42 -4.13
CA TYR A 75 14.80 -11.11 -5.34
C TYR A 75 15.81 -12.22 -5.66
N ALA A 76 16.53 -12.75 -4.66
CA ALA A 76 17.44 -13.88 -4.86
C ALA A 76 16.71 -15.20 -5.17
N GLY A 77 15.51 -15.44 -4.65
CA GLY A 77 14.70 -16.63 -4.96
C GLY A 77 14.10 -16.58 -6.37
N ILE A 78 13.59 -15.41 -6.78
CA ILE A 78 12.96 -15.20 -8.09
C ILE A 78 14.00 -14.97 -9.20
N TYR A 79 15.09 -14.25 -8.94
CA TYR A 79 16.14 -14.01 -9.94
C TYR A 79 17.33 -14.96 -9.84
N GLY A 80 17.56 -15.61 -8.69
CA GLY A 80 18.59 -16.66 -8.56
C GLY A 80 18.23 -17.92 -9.34
N SER A 81 16.94 -18.18 -9.56
CA SER A 81 16.44 -19.20 -10.50
C SER A 81 16.56 -18.77 -11.97
N ILE A 82 16.78 -17.48 -12.26
CA ILE A 82 16.87 -16.90 -13.63
C ILE A 82 18.31 -16.45 -13.99
N GLY A 83 19.30 -16.66 -13.10
CA GLY A 83 20.72 -16.46 -13.39
C GLY A 83 21.16 -15.01 -13.66
N LYS A 84 20.37 -13.99 -13.30
CA LYS A 84 20.69 -12.58 -13.59
C LYS A 84 21.11 -11.79 -12.35
N LYS A 85 22.22 -11.04 -12.49
CA LYS A 85 22.81 -10.14 -11.49
C LYS A 85 21.76 -9.23 -10.82
N LYS A 86 21.94 -8.93 -9.53
CA LYS A 86 21.12 -7.95 -8.77
C LYS A 86 20.99 -6.63 -9.53
N SER A 87 19.87 -6.42 -10.22
CA SER A 87 19.60 -5.21 -11.00
C SER A 87 18.87 -4.19 -10.13
N ARG A 88 19.38 -2.96 -10.11
CA ARG A 88 18.75 -1.82 -9.42
C ARG A 88 17.31 -1.59 -9.87
N VAL A 89 17.04 -1.83 -11.15
CA VAL A 89 15.74 -1.63 -11.79
C VAL A 89 14.74 -2.68 -11.35
N GLY A 90 15.13 -3.95 -11.30
CA GLY A 90 14.17 -4.98 -10.93
C GLY A 90 13.75 -4.87 -9.46
N ALA A 91 14.60 -4.40 -8.56
CA ALA A 91 14.20 -4.16 -7.17
C ALA A 91 13.03 -3.16 -7.08
N ILE A 92 13.05 -2.15 -7.95
CA ILE A 92 11.97 -1.16 -8.07
C ILE A 92 10.72 -1.80 -8.70
N LEU A 93 10.88 -2.62 -9.75
CA LEU A 93 9.75 -3.33 -10.38
C LEU A 93 9.04 -4.27 -9.41
N ILE A 94 9.78 -4.99 -8.56
CA ILE A 94 9.17 -5.82 -7.52
C ILE A 94 8.41 -4.94 -6.51
N SER A 95 8.99 -3.80 -6.09
CA SER A 95 8.27 -2.89 -5.19
C SER A 95 7.01 -2.30 -5.79
N LEU A 96 7.02 -2.00 -7.09
CA LEU A 96 5.85 -1.56 -7.82
C LEU A 96 4.78 -2.66 -7.91
N LEU A 97 5.20 -3.91 -8.12
CA LEU A 97 4.29 -5.07 -8.13
C LEU A 97 3.61 -5.26 -6.77
N PHE A 98 4.35 -5.21 -5.66
CA PHE A 98 3.77 -5.32 -4.32
C PHE A 98 2.83 -4.16 -3.99
N ALA A 99 3.19 -2.94 -4.39
CA ALA A 99 2.32 -1.78 -4.24
C ALA A 99 1.01 -1.94 -5.03
N ALA A 100 1.09 -2.42 -6.28
CA ALA A 100 -0.08 -2.71 -7.10
C ALA A 100 -0.95 -3.82 -6.49
N LEU A 101 -0.34 -4.90 -6.00
CA LEU A 101 -1.05 -5.98 -5.31
C LEU A 101 -1.69 -5.49 -4.00
N GLY A 102 -1.00 -4.63 -3.24
CA GLY A 102 -1.52 -4.00 -2.04
C GLY A 102 -2.74 -3.12 -2.34
N MET A 103 -2.65 -2.27 -3.38
CA MET A 103 -3.76 -1.49 -3.88
C MET A 103 -4.96 -2.37 -4.27
N LEU A 104 -4.74 -3.42 -5.07
CA LEU A 104 -5.81 -4.34 -5.48
C LEU A 104 -6.41 -5.11 -4.30
N GLY A 105 -5.58 -5.51 -3.34
CA GLY A 105 -6.02 -6.22 -2.13
C GLY A 105 -6.90 -5.34 -1.25
N VAL A 106 -6.50 -4.08 -1.03
CA VAL A 106 -7.30 -3.11 -0.27
C VAL A 106 -8.58 -2.77 -1.02
N MET A 107 -8.50 -2.55 -2.33
CA MET A 107 -9.68 -2.29 -3.15
C MET A 107 -10.69 -3.42 -3.03
N TRP A 108 -10.25 -4.68 -3.17
CA TRP A 108 -11.07 -5.86 -2.94
C TRP A 108 -11.63 -5.92 -1.52
N ALA A 109 -10.84 -5.57 -0.50
CA ALA A 109 -11.27 -5.59 0.88
C ALA A 109 -12.39 -4.59 1.18
N ILE A 110 -12.40 -3.44 0.50
CA ILE A 110 -13.44 -2.41 0.61
C ILE A 110 -14.68 -2.80 -0.23
N THR A 111 -14.48 -3.25 -1.47
CA THR A 111 -15.58 -3.51 -2.42
C THR A 111 -16.19 -4.91 -2.29
N GLY A 112 -15.52 -5.83 -1.60
CA GLY A 112 -15.85 -7.26 -1.53
C GLY A 112 -15.68 -8.01 -2.85
N THR A 113 -15.31 -7.35 -3.96
CA THR A 113 -15.32 -7.93 -5.30
C THR A 113 -14.08 -7.53 -6.11
N MET A 114 -13.49 -8.50 -6.80
CA MET A 114 -12.41 -8.25 -7.76
C MET A 114 -13.05 -7.91 -9.10
N THR A 115 -13.25 -6.63 -9.36
CA THR A 115 -13.61 -6.15 -10.70
C THR A 115 -12.41 -5.47 -11.35
N LEU A 116 -12.14 -5.85 -12.60
CA LEU A 116 -11.19 -5.13 -13.46
C LEU A 116 -11.85 -3.92 -14.13
N ASN A 117 -13.17 -3.79 -14.00
CA ASN A 117 -13.90 -2.61 -14.46
C ASN A 117 -13.79 -1.51 -13.39
N ILE A 118 -12.84 -0.61 -13.60
CA ILE A 118 -12.58 0.52 -12.71
C ILE A 118 -13.80 1.45 -12.60
N GLY A 119 -14.69 1.47 -13.61
CA GLY A 119 -15.91 2.26 -13.59
C GLY A 119 -16.94 1.82 -12.55
N ASP A 120 -16.88 0.56 -12.10
CA ASP A 120 -17.79 0.03 -11.07
C ASP A 120 -17.27 0.27 -9.65
N VAL A 121 -16.00 0.68 -9.51
CA VAL A 121 -15.38 1.00 -8.24
C VAL A 121 -15.64 2.46 -7.90
N GLY A 122 -16.18 2.72 -6.71
CA GLY A 122 -16.36 4.09 -6.21
C GLY A 122 -15.04 4.89 -6.26
N PRO A 123 -15.01 6.12 -6.80
CA PRO A 123 -13.76 6.88 -6.98
C PRO A 123 -12.96 7.05 -5.69
N ALA A 124 -13.62 7.24 -4.55
CA ALA A 124 -12.98 7.34 -3.24
C ALA A 124 -12.28 6.03 -2.82
N ASN A 125 -12.86 4.87 -3.14
CA ASN A 125 -12.27 3.57 -2.83
C ASN A 125 -11.01 3.35 -3.67
N LEU A 126 -11.04 3.72 -4.96
CA LEU A 126 -9.87 3.67 -5.83
C LEU A 126 -8.76 4.59 -5.31
N PHE A 127 -9.12 5.82 -4.93
CA PHE A 127 -8.19 6.81 -4.40
C PHE A 127 -7.53 6.34 -3.09
N VAL A 128 -8.30 5.89 -2.10
CA VAL A 128 -7.78 5.39 -0.82
C VAL A 128 -6.92 4.14 -1.01
N SER A 129 -7.35 3.19 -1.85
CA SER A 129 -6.55 2.01 -2.17
C SER A 129 -5.23 2.39 -2.84
N GLY A 130 -5.27 3.40 -3.72
CA GLY A 130 -4.09 3.98 -4.35
C GLY A 130 -3.15 4.66 -3.35
N LEU A 131 -3.67 5.39 -2.35
CA LEU A 131 -2.87 5.99 -1.28
C LEU A 131 -2.18 4.93 -0.42
N ILE A 132 -2.89 3.83 -0.09
CA ILE A 132 -2.29 2.71 0.65
C ILE A 132 -1.23 1.99 -0.19
N GLY A 133 -1.49 1.76 -1.49
CA GLY A 133 -0.50 1.22 -2.41
C GLY A 133 0.73 2.11 -2.55
N LEU A 134 0.53 3.43 -2.63
CA LEU A 134 1.60 4.44 -2.63
C LEU A 134 2.43 4.37 -1.35
N TYR A 135 1.80 4.21 -0.19
CA TYR A 135 2.50 4.04 1.08
C TYR A 135 3.42 2.82 1.07
N ILE A 136 2.93 1.66 0.60
CA ILE A 136 3.75 0.44 0.44
C ILE A 136 4.91 0.65 -0.54
N PHE A 137 4.70 1.45 -1.59
CA PHE A 137 5.73 1.75 -2.57
C PHE A 137 6.78 2.74 -2.06
N ALA A 138 6.38 3.69 -1.21
CA ALA A 138 7.20 4.82 -0.83
C ALA A 138 8.53 4.39 -0.17
N PRO A 139 9.58 5.24 -0.25
CA PRO A 139 10.85 4.90 0.38
C PRO A 139 10.78 5.04 1.91
N GLU A 140 11.33 4.04 2.61
CA GLU A 140 11.61 4.09 4.07
C GLU A 140 10.36 4.26 4.97
N THR A 141 9.19 3.74 4.53
CA THR A 141 7.91 3.81 5.25
C THR A 141 7.76 2.81 6.40
N GLY A 142 8.51 1.70 6.38
CA GLY A 142 8.34 0.56 7.30
C GLY A 142 8.72 0.79 8.76
N ASN A 143 9.04 2.03 9.14
CA ASN A 143 9.41 2.37 10.52
C ASN A 143 8.24 2.92 11.35
N ASN A 144 7.10 3.28 10.74
CA ASN A 144 5.96 3.91 11.42
C ASN A 144 4.62 3.31 10.98
N GLU A 145 3.66 3.17 11.90
CA GLU A 145 2.32 2.63 11.61
C GLU A 145 1.33 3.70 11.06
N LEU A 146 1.71 4.36 9.97
CA LEU A 146 0.93 5.49 9.44
C LEU A 146 -0.46 5.10 8.93
N ILE A 147 -0.61 3.92 8.33
CA ILE A 147 -1.91 3.46 7.83
C ILE A 147 -2.82 3.10 8.99
N LEU A 148 -2.28 2.49 10.05
CA LEU A 148 -3.04 2.22 11.27
C LEU A 148 -3.53 3.51 11.93
N TRP A 149 -2.68 4.54 12.01
CA TRP A 149 -3.08 5.83 12.59
C TRP A 149 -4.14 6.52 11.73
N PHE A 150 -3.99 6.50 10.40
CA PHE A 150 -4.96 7.10 9.51
C PHE A 150 -6.31 6.37 9.55
N TRP A 151 -6.29 5.03 9.59
CA TRP A 151 -7.48 4.21 9.77
C TRP A 151 -8.18 4.51 11.11
N THR A 152 -7.41 4.64 12.19
CA THR A 152 -7.94 4.94 13.52
C THR A 152 -8.60 6.33 13.53
N ALA A 153 -7.94 7.34 12.95
CA ALA A 153 -8.50 8.68 12.82
C ALA A 153 -9.79 8.68 11.99
N ALA A 154 -9.82 7.98 10.87
CA ALA A 154 -11.00 7.85 10.02
C ALA A 154 -12.16 7.13 10.72
N THR A 155 -11.85 6.08 11.48
CA THR A 155 -12.79 5.34 12.31
C THR A 155 -13.40 6.23 13.39
N ILE A 156 -12.59 7.04 14.09
CA ILE A 156 -13.07 8.00 15.08
C ILE A 156 -13.96 9.06 14.43
N ALA A 157 -13.53 9.62 13.29
CA ALA A 157 -14.27 10.64 12.56
C ALA A 157 -15.65 10.14 12.08
N THR A 158 -15.74 8.86 11.71
CA THR A 158 -17.00 8.20 11.33
C THR A 158 -17.77 7.61 12.51
N LYS A 159 -17.30 7.82 13.75
CA LYS A 159 -17.89 7.27 14.98
C LYS A 159 -18.03 5.74 14.94
N GLY A 160 -17.14 5.07 14.21
CA GLY A 160 -17.13 3.62 14.06
C GLY A 160 -18.19 3.05 13.12
N ALA A 161 -18.87 3.88 12.32
CA ALA A 161 -19.96 3.44 11.45
C ALA A 161 -19.55 2.37 10.41
N PHE A 162 -18.26 2.32 10.06
CA PHE A 162 -17.71 1.45 9.01
C PHE A 162 -16.72 0.41 9.54
N ILE A 163 -16.63 0.21 10.87
CA ILE A 163 -15.67 -0.74 11.43
C ILE A 163 -15.99 -2.15 10.90
N SER A 164 -15.02 -2.71 10.21
CA SER A 164 -14.98 -4.14 9.88
C SER A 164 -13.68 -4.74 10.36
N ILE A 165 -13.73 -5.91 11.00
CA ILE A 165 -12.53 -6.62 11.45
C ILE A 165 -11.98 -7.48 10.32
N LEU A 166 -12.86 -8.21 9.63
CA LEU A 166 -12.52 -9.12 8.53
C LEU A 166 -13.18 -8.64 7.23
N PRO A 167 -12.51 -8.82 6.08
CA PRO A 167 -13.14 -8.55 4.79
C PRO A 167 -14.42 -9.38 4.64
N HIS A 168 -15.42 -8.79 4.00
CA HIS A 168 -16.60 -9.55 3.60
C HIS A 168 -16.19 -10.45 2.42
N ILE A 169 -16.32 -11.77 2.58
CA ILE A 169 -15.98 -12.75 1.54
C ILE A 169 -17.29 -13.18 0.88
N PRO A 170 -17.56 -12.79 -0.39
CA PRO A 170 -18.78 -13.18 -1.06
C PRO A 170 -18.96 -14.70 -1.04
N GLY A 171 -20.07 -15.16 -0.48
CA GLY A 171 -20.43 -16.57 -0.42
C GLY A 171 -19.92 -17.34 0.80
N LEU A 172 -19.23 -16.70 1.77
CA LEU A 172 -18.80 -17.37 3.00
C LEU A 172 -19.45 -16.85 4.28
N ILE A 173 -20.10 -15.68 4.27
CA ILE A 173 -21.09 -15.20 5.26
C ILE A 173 -21.84 -14.03 4.63
#